data_AF-A0A916W4D2-F1
#
_entry.id   AF-A0A916W4D2-F1
#
_cell.length_a   1.000
_cell.length_b   1.000
_cell.length_c   1.000
_cell.angle_alpha   90.00
_cell.angle_beta   90.00
_cell.angle_gamma   90.00
#
_symmetry.space_group_name_H-M   'P 1'
#
loop_
_entity.id
_entity.type
_entity.pdbx_description
1 polymer ?
#
loop_
_entity_poly.entity_id
_entity_poly.type
_entity_poly.pdbx_seq_one_letter_code
_entity_poly.pdbx_strand_id
1 'polypeptide(L)'
;MAGSFSATVSAWAQKSEQRMTAVARESAQTLASEIRKPVGEGGRMPVITGNLRRSLLASTTAMPTIQRDQREFPDNEEQITLEIAGWEMGTPLYLGFQAAYSRVREYDYGFVAMSAQRWQQIVDESARIIQSRVG
;
A
#
# COMPACT_ATOMS: atom_id res chain seq x y z
N MET A 1 -29.63 6.87 -27.42
CA MET A 1 -29.17 8.17 -27.98
C MET A 1 -27.70 8.30 -27.61
N ALA A 2 -26.78 8.19 -28.57
CA ALA A 2 -25.39 8.54 -28.30
C ALA A 2 -25.35 10.01 -27.87
N GLY A 3 -24.76 10.32 -26.71
CA GLY A 3 -24.60 11.70 -26.25
C GLY A 3 -23.76 12.52 -27.24
N SER A 4 -23.69 13.84 -27.04
CA SER A 4 -22.76 14.68 -27.80
C SER A 4 -21.33 14.14 -27.71
N PHE A 5 -20.49 14.44 -28.70
CA PHE A 5 -19.06 14.09 -28.63
C PHE A 5 -18.42 14.56 -27.31
N SER A 6 -18.78 15.74 -26.82
CA SER A 6 -18.33 16.26 -25.52
C SER A 6 -18.74 15.37 -24.34
N ALA A 7 -19.95 14.81 -24.35
CA ALA A 7 -20.40 13.88 -23.30
C ALA A 7 -19.60 12.57 -23.33
N THR A 8 -19.31 12.05 -24.53
CA THR A 8 -18.48 10.84 -24.70
C THR A 8 -17.05 11.05 -24.20
N VAL A 9 -16.42 12.16 -24.56
CA VAL A 9 -15.06 12.50 -24.10
C VAL A 9 -15.02 12.65 -22.58
N SER A 10 -16.02 13.33 -21.99
CA SER A 10 -16.11 13.52 -20.54
C SER A 10 -16.27 12.20 -19.79
N ALA A 11 -17.13 11.30 -20.29
CA ALA A 11 -17.31 9.97 -19.69
C ALA A 11 -16.04 9.11 -19.79
N TRP A 12 -15.31 9.21 -20.91
CA TRP A 12 -14.03 8.52 -21.07
C TRP A 12 -12.97 9.04 -20.09
N ALA A 13 -12.88 10.36 -19.92
CA ALA A 13 -11.95 10.99 -18.98
C ALA A 13 -12.23 10.52 -17.54
N GLN A 14 -13.48 10.60 -17.10
CA GLN A 14 -13.90 10.15 -15.76
C GLN A 14 -13.60 8.66 -15.53
N LYS A 15 -13.87 7.80 -16.52
CA LYS A 15 -13.56 6.36 -16.43
C LYS A 15 -12.05 6.11 -16.33
N SER A 16 -11.25 6.94 -17.02
CA SER A 16 -9.79 6.83 -16.99
C SER A 16 -9.23 7.24 -15.63
N GLU A 17 -9.72 8.34 -15.05
CA GLU A 17 -9.35 8.79 -13.69
C GLU A 17 -9.70 7.76 -12.62
N GLN A 18 -10.90 7.17 -12.69
CA GLN A 18 -11.33 6.10 -11.77
C GLN A 18 -10.42 4.88 -11.87
N ARG A 19 -10.05 4.47 -13.08
CA ARG A 19 -9.15 3.34 -13.31
C ARG A 19 -7.74 3.62 -12.78
N MET A 20 -7.20 4.81 -13.03
CA MET A 20 -5.90 5.21 -12.50
C MET A 20 -5.90 5.16 -10.97
N THR A 21 -6.94 5.71 -10.33
CA THR A 21 -7.12 5.67 -8.88
C THR A 21 -7.20 4.24 -8.36
N ALA A 22 -7.95 3.36 -9.03
CA ALA A 22 -8.06 1.97 -8.65
C ALA A 22 -6.70 1.23 -8.73
N VAL A 23 -5.92 1.46 -9.79
CA VAL A 23 -4.57 0.87 -9.94
C VAL A 23 -3.64 1.38 -8.85
N ALA A 24 -3.64 2.68 -8.56
CA ALA A 24 -2.79 3.27 -7.52
C ALA A 24 -3.11 2.66 -6.14
N ARG A 25 -4.39 2.54 -5.79
CA ARG A 25 -4.83 1.95 -4.52
C ARG A 25 -4.51 0.47 -4.44
N GLU A 26 -4.78 -0.32 -5.47
CA GLU A 26 -4.40 -1.75 -5.53
C GLU A 26 -2.87 -1.93 -5.38
N SER A 27 -2.08 -1.06 -6.01
CA SER A 27 -0.62 -1.08 -5.91
C SER A 27 -0.15 -0.78 -4.48
N ALA A 28 -0.76 0.20 -3.82
CA ALA A 28 -0.46 0.55 -2.44
C ALA A 28 -0.84 -0.59 -1.47
N GLN A 29 -2.01 -1.23 -1.66
CA GLN A 29 -2.40 -2.40 -0.85
C GLN A 29 -1.42 -3.56 -1.05
N THR A 30 -1.05 -3.83 -2.30
CA THR A 30 -0.10 -4.90 -2.63
C THR A 30 1.27 -4.62 -2.02
N LEU A 31 1.75 -3.37 -2.08
CA LEU A 31 3.00 -2.99 -1.44
C LEU A 31 2.93 -3.15 0.09
N ALA A 32 1.85 -2.72 0.74
CA ALA A 32 1.66 -2.90 2.18
C ALA A 32 1.64 -4.39 2.57
N SER A 33 1.02 -5.24 1.75
CA SER A 33 1.02 -6.70 1.92
C SER A 33 2.42 -7.30 1.75
N GLU A 34 3.15 -6.93 0.70
CA GLU A 34 4.51 -7.40 0.42
C GLU A 34 5.50 -7.04 1.54
N ILE A 35 5.43 -5.80 2.04
CA ILE A 35 6.24 -5.33 3.17
C ILE A 35 5.94 -6.16 4.44
N ARG A 36 4.69 -6.60 4.63
CA ARG A 36 4.25 -7.39 5.80
C ARG A 36 4.40 -8.90 5.60
N LYS A 37 4.80 -9.36 4.41
CA LYS A 37 4.81 -10.78 4.04
C LYS A 37 5.90 -11.55 4.81
N PRO A 38 5.53 -12.57 5.62
CA PRO A 38 6.47 -13.33 6.42
C PRO A 38 7.55 -14.04 5.59
N VAL A 39 8.74 -14.23 6.17
CA VAL A 39 9.81 -15.04 5.55
C VAL A 39 9.32 -16.45 5.19
N GLY A 40 8.54 -17.08 6.08
CA GLY A 40 7.98 -18.42 5.84
C GLY A 40 7.00 -18.51 4.68
N GLU A 41 6.47 -17.38 4.21
CA GLU A 41 5.55 -17.28 3.07
C GLU A 41 6.28 -16.78 1.80
N GLY A 42 7.60 -16.71 1.81
CA GLY A 42 8.43 -16.21 0.71
C GLY A 42 8.61 -14.69 0.69
N GLY A 43 8.20 -13.99 1.76
CA GLY A 43 8.49 -12.58 1.97
C GLY A 43 9.79 -12.35 2.73
N ARG A 44 9.89 -11.19 3.39
CA ARG A 44 11.08 -10.77 4.16
C ARG A 44 10.78 -10.33 5.58
N MET A 45 9.51 -10.23 5.98
CA MET A 45 9.12 -9.79 7.31
C MET A 45 9.47 -10.86 8.35
N PRO A 46 10.34 -10.59 9.34
CA PRO A 46 10.55 -11.51 10.45
C PRO A 46 9.33 -11.49 11.38
N VAL A 47 8.73 -12.66 11.61
CA VAL A 47 7.59 -12.82 12.50
C VAL A 47 7.99 -13.70 13.67
N ILE A 48 8.14 -13.07 14.85
CA ILE A 48 8.35 -13.77 16.13
C ILE A 48 7.04 -13.73 16.93
N THR A 49 6.64 -12.54 17.39
CA THR A 49 5.37 -12.30 18.11
C THR A 49 4.29 -11.66 17.23
N GLY A 50 4.63 -11.31 15.98
CA GLY A 50 3.79 -10.52 15.08
C GLY A 50 3.76 -9.01 15.38
N ASN A 51 4.33 -8.56 16.50
CA ASN A 51 4.27 -7.15 16.92
C ASN A 51 4.91 -6.18 15.90
N LEU A 52 6.01 -6.57 15.26
CA LEU A 52 6.64 -5.76 14.21
C LEU A 52 5.68 -5.54 13.04
N ARG A 53 5.07 -6.61 12.54
CA ARG A 53 4.10 -6.59 11.45
C ARG A 53 2.90 -5.71 11.79
N ARG A 54 2.38 -5.80 13.01
CA ARG A 54 1.27 -4.96 13.53
C ARG A 54 1.64 -3.48 13.64
N SER A 55 2.92 -3.16 13.84
CA SER A 55 3.38 -1.78 13.99
C SER A 55 3.43 -0.96 12.70
N LEU A 56 3.12 -1.56 11.53
CA LEU A 56 2.93 -0.81 10.30
C LEU A 56 1.69 0.06 10.42
N LEU A 57 1.79 1.31 9.99
CA LEU A 57 0.68 2.26 9.91
C LEU A 57 0.70 2.93 8.53
N ALA A 58 -0.48 3.22 8.00
CA ALA A 58 -0.63 4.09 6.83
C ALA A 58 -0.98 5.51 7.26
N SER A 59 -0.50 6.53 6.54
CA SER A 59 -0.92 7.92 6.76
C SER A 59 -0.82 8.73 5.47
N THR A 60 -1.79 9.61 5.24
CA THR A 60 -1.77 10.61 4.16
C THR A 60 -1.21 11.96 4.57
N THR A 61 -0.92 12.16 5.86
CA THR A 61 -0.50 13.46 6.41
C THR A 61 1.00 13.53 6.65
N ALA A 62 1.59 12.50 7.28
CA ALA A 62 3.00 12.48 7.62
C ALA A 62 3.51 11.05 7.78
N MET A 63 4.84 10.87 7.68
CA MET A 63 5.47 9.58 7.95
C MET A 63 5.21 9.13 9.40
N PRO A 64 4.64 7.93 9.63
CA PRO A 64 4.50 7.37 10.98
C PRO A 64 5.85 7.32 11.70
N THR A 65 5.86 7.75 12.95
CA THR A 65 7.09 7.87 13.74
C THR A 65 7.27 6.70 14.70
N ILE A 66 8.51 6.51 15.15
CA ILE A 66 8.85 5.46 16.12
C ILE A 66 8.24 5.80 17.48
N GLN A 67 7.45 4.88 18.03
CA GLN A 67 6.90 4.95 19.38
C GLN A 67 7.77 4.11 20.33
N ARG A 68 8.69 4.77 21.05
CA ARG A 68 9.69 4.07 21.90
C ARG A 68 9.10 3.41 23.13
N ASP A 69 8.07 4.03 23.71
CA ASP A 69 7.46 3.55 24.95
C ASP A 69 6.36 2.50 24.69
N GLN A 70 5.93 2.36 23.44
CA GLN A 70 4.91 1.38 23.06
C GLN A 70 5.53 -0.01 22.88
N ARG A 71 5.15 -0.93 23.78
CA ARG A 71 5.61 -2.32 23.76
C ARG A 71 4.84 -3.17 22.77
N GLU A 72 3.55 -2.92 22.63
CA GLU A 72 2.66 -3.69 21.76
C GLU A 72 1.80 -2.78 20.88
N PHE A 73 1.69 -3.14 19.61
CA PHE A 73 0.86 -2.46 18.63
C PHE A 73 -0.40 -3.28 18.34
N PRO A 74 -1.56 -2.61 18.21
CA PRO A 74 -2.78 -3.25 17.74
C PRO A 74 -2.63 -3.68 16.28
N ASP A 75 -3.50 -4.58 15.83
CA ASP A 75 -3.55 -4.91 14.41
C ASP A 75 -4.14 -3.74 13.61
N ASN A 76 -3.33 -3.14 12.75
CA ASN A 76 -3.68 -1.97 11.95
C ASN A 76 -4.04 -2.33 10.50
N GLU A 77 -4.29 -3.61 10.17
CA GLU A 77 -4.63 -4.02 8.80
C GLU A 77 -5.87 -3.31 8.24
N GLU A 78 -6.92 -3.17 9.04
CA GLU A 78 -8.12 -2.43 8.65
C GLU A 78 -7.81 -0.94 8.47
N GLN A 79 -7.02 -0.33 9.37
CA GLN A 79 -6.62 1.08 9.25
C GLN A 79 -5.84 1.33 7.96
N ILE A 80 -4.84 0.49 7.65
CA ILE A 80 -4.06 0.59 6.42
C ILE A 80 -4.99 0.48 5.21
N THR A 81 -5.90 -0.49 5.24
CA THR A 81 -6.86 -0.72 4.15
C THR A 81 -7.72 0.51 3.90
N LEU A 82 -8.29 1.09 4.97
CA LEU A 82 -9.15 2.26 4.93
C LEU A 82 -8.40 3.53 4.51
N GLU A 83 -7.19 3.76 5.02
CA GLU A 83 -6.37 4.91 4.65
C GLU A 83 -6.04 4.88 3.15
N ILE A 84 -5.64 3.72 2.62
CA ILE A 84 -5.36 3.56 1.19
C ILE A 84 -6.65 3.70 0.36
N ALA A 85 -7.79 3.21 0.86
CA ALA A 85 -9.07 3.37 0.16
C ALA A 85 -9.54 4.83 0.10
N GLY A 86 -9.25 5.62 1.14
CA GLY A 86 -9.54 7.06 1.21
C GLY A 86 -8.50 7.94 0.51
N TRP A 87 -7.30 7.42 0.26
CA TRP A 87 -6.18 8.18 -0.31
C TRP A 87 -6.51 8.78 -1.68
N GLU A 88 -6.17 10.06 -1.83
CA GLU A 88 -6.27 10.82 -3.07
C GLU A 88 -5.01 10.65 -3.92
N MET A 89 -5.18 10.09 -5.12
CA MET A 89 -4.08 9.88 -6.05
C MET A 89 -3.39 11.21 -6.40
N GLY A 90 -2.06 11.22 -6.37
CA GLY A 90 -1.25 12.43 -6.59
C GLY A 90 -0.82 13.14 -5.30
N THR A 91 -1.37 12.74 -4.15
CA THR A 91 -0.90 13.16 -2.82
C THR A 91 0.04 12.10 -2.20
N PRO A 92 0.89 12.47 -1.23
CA PRO A 92 1.72 11.49 -0.53
C PRO A 92 0.89 10.48 0.26
N LEU A 93 1.26 9.19 0.16
CA LEU A 93 0.85 8.13 1.06
C LEU A 93 2.10 7.58 1.74
N TYR A 94 2.08 7.54 3.07
CA TYR A 94 3.17 7.02 3.90
C TYR A 94 2.79 5.66 4.47
N LEU A 95 3.73 4.71 4.39
CA LEU A 95 3.68 3.42 5.08
C LEU A 95 4.89 3.35 6.01
N GLY A 96 4.66 3.35 7.32
CA GLY A 96 5.73 3.48 8.30
C GLY A 96 5.57 2.53 9.49
N PHE A 97 6.68 1.91 9.89
CA PHE A 97 6.73 1.08 11.10
C PHE A 97 6.99 1.93 12.33
N GLN A 98 6.22 1.68 13.39
CA GLN A 98 6.30 2.43 14.64
C GLN A 98 7.13 1.73 15.71
N ALA A 99 7.39 0.42 15.61
CA ALA A 99 8.21 -0.29 16.59
C ALA A 99 9.67 0.18 16.54
N ALA A 100 10.25 0.48 17.71
CA ALA A 100 11.62 1.03 17.80
C ALA A 100 12.71 0.15 17.17
N TYR A 101 12.54 -1.17 17.24
CA TYR A 101 13.47 -2.14 16.66
C TYR A 101 13.25 -2.38 15.15
N SER A 102 12.24 -1.77 14.52
CA SER A 102 11.93 -1.95 13.10
C SER A 102 13.11 -1.60 12.19
N ARG A 103 13.86 -0.54 12.51
CA ARG A 103 15.05 -0.13 11.75
C ARG A 103 16.16 -1.19 11.74
N VAL A 104 16.41 -1.81 12.89
CA VAL A 104 17.40 -2.88 13.00
C VAL A 104 16.95 -4.08 12.18
N ARG A 105 15.66 -4.44 12.27
CA ARG A 105 15.12 -5.55 11.47
C ARG A 105 15.07 -5.25 9.98
N GLU A 106 14.85 -4.00 9.60
CA GLU A 106 14.92 -3.60 8.20
C GLU A 106 16.35 -3.73 7.66
N TYR A 107 17.36 -3.37 8.46
CA TYR A 107 18.76 -3.60 8.08
C TYR A 107 19.07 -5.09 7.89
N ASP A 108 18.58 -5.95 8.79
CA ASP A 108 18.82 -7.41 8.74
C ASP A 108 18.10 -8.11 7.58
N TYR A 109 16.86 -7.70 7.27
CA TYR A 109 15.95 -8.45 6.38
C TYR A 109 15.54 -7.70 5.10
N GLY A 110 15.65 -6.37 5.07
CA GLY A 110 15.31 -5.54 3.91
C GLY A 110 13.85 -5.63 3.45
N PHE A 111 12.88 -5.78 4.36
CA PHE A 111 11.48 -6.00 4.01
C PHE A 111 10.79 -4.76 3.44
N VAL A 112 11.25 -3.55 3.76
CA VAL A 112 10.80 -2.30 3.13
C VAL A 112 11.56 -2.06 1.83
N ALA A 113 12.89 -2.03 1.89
CA ALA A 113 13.73 -1.65 0.75
C ALA A 113 13.55 -2.60 -0.44
N MET A 114 13.51 -3.91 -0.21
CA MET A 114 13.34 -4.88 -1.29
C MET A 114 11.91 -4.91 -1.84
N SER A 115 10.91 -4.61 -1.01
CA SER A 115 9.53 -4.48 -1.49
C SER A 115 9.36 -3.21 -2.32
N ALA A 116 10.01 -2.11 -1.93
CA ALA A 116 10.03 -0.87 -2.71
C ALA A 116 10.71 -1.05 -4.08
N GLN A 117 11.77 -1.87 -4.18
CA GLN A 117 12.38 -2.21 -5.48
C GLN A 117 11.40 -2.93 -6.43
N ARG A 118 10.39 -3.63 -5.90
CA ARG A 118 9.35 -4.28 -6.70
C ARG A 118 8.24 -3.34 -7.14
N TRP A 119 8.30 -2.04 -6.81
CA TRP A 119 7.21 -1.10 -7.08
C TRP A 119 6.69 -1.15 -8.52
N GLN A 120 7.58 -1.13 -9.51
CA GLN A 120 7.16 -1.21 -10.92
C GLN A 120 6.38 -2.50 -11.22
N GLN A 121 6.86 -3.65 -10.74
CA GLN A 121 6.19 -4.94 -10.91
C GLN A 121 4.81 -4.95 -10.25
N ILE A 122 4.70 -4.37 -9.05
CA ILE A 122 3.44 -4.27 -8.31
C ILE A 122 2.42 -3.42 -9.07
N VAL A 123 2.86 -2.30 -9.65
CA VAL A 123 2.00 -1.44 -10.48
C VAL A 123 1.54 -2.18 -11.73
N ASP A 124 2.44 -2.91 -12.41
CA ASP A 124 2.12 -3.69 -13.61
C ASP A 124 1.15 -4.85 -13.31
N GLU A 125 1.28 -5.51 -12.16
CA GLU A 125 0.33 -6.51 -11.67
C GLU A 125 -1.03 -5.89 -11.34
N SER A 126 -1.04 -4.77 -10.63
CA SER A 126 -2.26 -4.05 -10.26
C SER A 126 -3.02 -3.57 -11.49
N ALA A 127 -2.32 -3.06 -12.51
CA ALA A 127 -2.92 -2.67 -13.78
C ALA A 127 -3.62 -3.85 -14.46
N ARG A 128 -2.99 -5.03 -14.50
CA ARG A 128 -3.59 -6.26 -15.05
C ARG A 128 -4.81 -6.72 -14.26
N ILE A 129 -4.76 -6.66 -12.93
CA ILE A 129 -5.89 -7.00 -12.04
C ILE A 129 -7.06 -6.05 -12.29
N ILE A 130 -6.82 -4.75 -12.35
CA ILE A 130 -7.90 -3.78 -12.59
C ILE A 130 -8.45 -3.92 -14.02
N GLN A 131 -7.60 -4.21 -15.01
CA GLN A 131 -8.05 -4.47 -16.37
C GLN A 131 -8.99 -5.67 -16.44
N SER A 132 -8.67 -6.79 -15.76
CA SER A 132 -9.51 -7.99 -15.77
C SER A 132 -10.85 -7.83 -15.03
N ARG A 133 -10.96 -6.87 -14.11
CA ARG A 133 -12.21 -6.53 -13.41
C ARG A 133 -13.17 -5.67 -14.25
N VAL A 134 -12.68 -5.02 -15.30
CA VAL A 134 -13.45 -4.05 -16.11
C VAL A 134 -13.66 -4.51 -17.57
N GLY A 135 -12.93 -5.55 -18.00
CA GLY A 135 -13.15 -6.23 -19.28
C GLY A 135 -14.32 -7.19 -19.20
#